data_AF-A0A0H2U8J6-F1
#
_entry.id   AF-A0A0H2U8J6-F1
#
_cell.length_a   1.000
_cell.length_b   1.000
_cell.length_c   1.000
_cell.angle_alpha   90.00
_cell.angle_beta   90.00
_cell.angle_gamma   90.00
#
_symmetry.space_group_name_H-M   'P 1'
#
loop_
_entity.id
_entity.type
_entity.pdbx_description
1 polymer ?
#
loop_
_entity_poly.entity_id
_entity_poly.type
_entity_poly.pdbx_seq_one_letter_code
_entity_poly.pdbx_strand_id
1 'polypeptide(L)'
;ADPVAKGVLATARQAWGDLWKWDQRVEVVNQYGEKRTEWHTTPPLKNPVSLMAQLSAKDWLFFIVGFSAWTADAFDFHALSIQTVKLAKYYNTSKTDITTAITLTLLLRSVGAAFFGLAGDKYGRKWPMVVNMIVLGVLQIATIYCRTFNEFLAVRSLFGLFMGGVYGNAIAMALENSPVDARGLMSGILQQGYSFGYVCAACANLGVGGGVESCRRCSGSRPESPSSSASCACFFPESQQFIEARK
;
A
#
# COMPACT_ATOMS: atom_id res chain seq x y z
N ALA A 1 12.18 36.20 -2.92
CA ALA A 1 13.07 35.32 -2.15
C ALA A 1 14.46 35.33 -2.76
N ASP A 2 15.53 35.07 -2.01
CA ASP A 2 16.87 34.87 -2.61
C ASP A 2 16.81 33.77 -3.70
N PRO A 3 17.67 33.83 -4.72
CA PRO A 3 17.76 32.77 -5.71
C PRO A 3 18.05 31.42 -5.04
N VAL A 4 17.62 30.32 -5.68
CA VAL A 4 17.92 28.97 -5.19
C VAL A 4 19.44 28.77 -5.25
N ALA A 5 20.06 28.50 -4.10
CA ALA A 5 21.49 28.27 -4.01
C ALA A 5 21.87 27.05 -4.85
N LYS A 6 22.95 27.18 -5.63
CA LYS A 6 23.48 26.14 -6.48
C LYS A 6 24.50 25.29 -5.70
N GLY A 7 24.32 23.97 -5.71
CA GLY A 7 25.21 23.00 -5.07
C GLY A 7 24.64 22.39 -3.78
N VAL A 8 24.90 21.09 -3.57
CA VAL A 8 24.24 20.24 -2.55
C VAL A 8 24.27 20.86 -1.14
N LEU A 9 25.45 21.31 -0.68
CA LEU A 9 25.64 21.89 0.65
C LEU A 9 24.95 23.26 0.82
N ALA A 10 24.98 24.08 -0.23
CA ALA A 10 24.39 25.41 -0.18
C ALA A 10 22.85 25.33 -0.22
N THR A 11 22.30 24.43 -1.05
CA THR A 11 20.86 24.14 -1.08
C THR A 11 20.40 23.52 0.24
N ALA A 12 21.16 22.61 0.85
CA ALA A 12 20.80 22.02 2.14
C ALA A 12 20.75 23.07 3.27
N ARG A 13 21.73 23.97 3.33
CA ARG A 13 21.75 25.08 4.31
C ARG A 13 20.57 26.04 4.11
N GLN A 14 20.22 26.31 2.84
CA GLN A 14 19.07 27.14 2.50
C GLN A 14 17.75 26.47 2.86
N ALA A 15 17.59 25.18 2.55
CA ALA A 15 16.40 24.40 2.92
C ALA A 15 16.22 24.33 4.44
N TRP A 16 17.31 24.21 5.20
CA TRP A 16 17.27 24.25 6.67
C TRP A 16 16.73 25.58 7.21
N GLY A 17 17.16 26.70 6.63
CA GLY A 17 16.65 28.03 7.02
C GLY A 17 15.22 28.32 6.55
N ASP A 18 14.82 27.74 5.42
CA ASP A 18 13.47 27.88 4.88
C ASP A 18 12.45 26.99 5.62
N LEU A 19 12.91 25.95 6.32
CA LEU A 19 12.06 25.08 7.14
C LEU A 19 11.29 25.86 8.23
N TRP A 20 11.90 26.93 8.78
CA TRP A 20 11.29 27.78 9.82
C TRP A 20 10.48 28.95 9.27
N LYS A 21 10.32 29.04 7.94
CA LYS A 21 9.48 30.04 7.29
C LYS A 21 8.18 29.37 6.86
N TRP A 22 7.07 30.04 7.14
CA TRP A 22 5.74 29.53 6.77
C TRP A 22 5.50 29.59 5.26
N ASP A 23 6.03 30.62 4.59
CA ASP A 23 5.91 30.76 3.15
C ASP A 23 6.91 29.86 2.41
N GLN A 24 6.44 29.28 1.31
CA GLN A 24 7.25 28.38 0.52
C GLN A 24 8.00 29.15 -0.57
N ARG A 25 9.30 28.89 -0.71
CA ARG A 25 10.10 29.45 -1.81
C ARG A 25 9.80 28.69 -3.10
N VAL A 26 9.33 29.38 -4.13
CA VAL A 26 9.01 28.78 -5.43
C VAL A 26 9.78 29.51 -6.54
N GLU A 27 10.44 28.76 -7.42
CA GLU A 27 11.05 29.31 -8.63
C GLU A 27 9.98 29.32 -9.73
N VAL A 28 9.51 30.50 -10.10
CA VAL A 28 8.55 30.70 -11.19
C VAL A 28 9.35 31.03 -12.45
N VAL A 29 9.13 30.24 -13.50
CA VAL A 29 9.74 30.46 -14.81
C VAL A 29 8.70 31.13 -15.70
N ASN A 30 8.99 32.35 -16.16
CA ASN A 30 8.13 33.04 -17.10
C ASN A 30 8.14 32.35 -18.49
N GLN A 31 7.12 32.64 -19.30
CA GLN A 31 7.02 32.22 -20.70
C GLN A 31 8.24 32.60 -21.59
N TYR A 32 9.07 33.54 -21.14
CA TYR A 32 10.32 33.96 -21.78
C TYR A 32 11.58 33.26 -21.22
N GLY A 33 11.43 32.27 -20.32
CA GLY A 33 12.53 31.51 -19.74
C GLY A 33 13.24 32.19 -18.56
N GLU A 34 12.78 33.38 -18.14
CA GLU A 34 13.32 34.09 -16.99
C GLU A 34 12.88 33.43 -15.67
N LYS A 35 13.85 33.11 -14.82
CA LYS A 35 13.62 32.46 -13.52
C LYS A 35 13.55 33.52 -12.41
N ARG A 36 12.42 33.60 -11.71
CA ARG A 36 12.24 34.49 -10.57
C ARG A 36 11.85 33.69 -9.33
N THR A 37 12.53 33.96 -8.21
CA THR A 37 12.25 33.30 -6.94
C THR A 37 11.33 34.17 -6.09
N GLU A 38 10.11 33.70 -5.89
CA GLU A 38 9.08 34.40 -5.12
C GLU A 38 8.71 33.60 -3.87
N TRP A 39 8.27 34.32 -2.83
CA TRP A 39 7.68 33.70 -1.65
C TRP A 39 6.21 33.49 -1.97
N HIS A 40 5.76 32.24 -1.96
CA HIS A 40 4.38 31.88 -2.21
C HIS A 40 3.75 31.41 -0.89
N THR A 41 2.77 32.16 -0.40
CA THR A 41 1.98 31.75 0.76
C THR A 41 1.14 30.54 0.39
N THR A 42 1.13 29.52 1.25
CA THR A 42 0.36 28.30 1.03
C THR A 42 -1.14 28.63 0.94
N PRO A 43 -1.89 28.10 -0.04
CA PRO A 43 -3.33 28.32 -0.12
C PRO A 43 -4.02 27.85 1.18
N PRO A 44 -5.10 28.52 1.61
CA PRO A 44 -5.82 28.17 2.82
C PRO A 44 -6.39 26.74 2.74
N LEU A 45 -6.43 26.05 3.87
CA LEU A 45 -6.96 24.69 3.97
C LEU A 45 -8.42 24.67 3.47
N LYS A 46 -8.66 23.90 2.40
CA LYS A 46 -10.02 23.66 1.89
C LYS A 46 -10.73 22.63 2.76
N ASN A 47 -12.05 22.77 2.90
CA ASN A 47 -12.86 21.85 3.69
C ASN A 47 -12.74 20.41 3.14
N PRO A 48 -12.51 19.39 4.00
CA PRO A 48 -12.26 18.02 3.56
C PRO A 48 -13.45 17.41 2.81
N VAL A 49 -14.67 17.74 3.22
CA VAL A 49 -15.90 17.29 2.56
C VAL A 49 -16.01 17.86 1.14
N SER A 50 -15.63 19.13 0.95
CA SER A 50 -15.62 19.77 -0.37
C SER A 50 -14.58 19.14 -1.29
N LEU A 51 -13.41 18.77 -0.76
CA LEU A 51 -12.37 18.07 -1.51
C LEU A 51 -12.82 16.66 -1.94
N MET A 52 -13.46 15.90 -1.05
CA MET A 52 -14.00 14.57 -1.36
C MET A 52 -15.14 14.63 -2.39
N ALA A 53 -15.93 15.69 -2.39
CA ALA A 53 -17.02 15.90 -3.36
C ALA A 53 -16.51 16.22 -4.78
N GLN A 54 -15.23 16.55 -4.97
CA GLN A 54 -14.63 16.77 -6.29
C GLN A 54 -14.36 15.46 -7.03
N LEU A 55 -14.33 14.32 -6.34
CA LEU A 55 -14.07 13.03 -6.97
C LEU A 55 -15.30 12.54 -7.74
N SER A 56 -15.09 12.10 -8.97
CA SER A 56 -16.13 11.42 -9.75
C SER A 56 -16.41 10.02 -9.18
N ALA A 57 -17.53 9.42 -9.58
CA ALA A 57 -17.85 8.04 -9.20
C ALA A 57 -16.77 7.03 -9.64
N LYS A 58 -16.06 7.31 -10.75
CA LYS A 58 -14.95 6.48 -11.22
C LYS A 58 -13.72 6.59 -10.31
N ASP A 59 -13.40 7.79 -9.83
CA ASP A 59 -12.25 8.03 -8.95
C ASP A 59 -12.47 7.37 -7.59
N TRP A 60 -13.70 7.47 -7.07
CA TRP A 60 -14.11 6.75 -5.86
C TRP A 60 -13.98 5.24 -5.99
N LEU A 61 -14.30 4.69 -7.17
CA LEU A 61 -14.18 3.27 -7.41
C LEU A 61 -12.72 2.80 -7.41
N PHE A 62 -11.83 3.50 -8.12
CA PHE A 62 -10.39 3.20 -8.08
C PHE A 62 -9.82 3.35 -6.66
N PHE A 63 -10.29 4.37 -5.94
CA PHE A 63 -9.91 4.58 -4.55
C PHE A 63 -10.34 3.42 -3.65
N ILE A 64 -11.61 2.98 -3.73
CA ILE A 64 -12.15 1.88 -2.93
C ILE A 64 -11.42 0.57 -3.26
N VAL A 65 -11.12 0.31 -4.53
CA VAL A 65 -10.35 -0.87 -4.94
C VAL A 65 -8.95 -0.83 -4.32
N GLY A 66 -8.22 0.29 -4.46
CA GLY A 66 -6.89 0.45 -3.86
C GLY A 66 -6.92 0.35 -2.33
N PHE A 67 -7.89 0.99 -1.68
CA PHE A 67 -8.11 0.91 -0.24
C PHE A 67 -8.38 -0.53 0.21
N SER A 68 -9.26 -1.25 -0.49
CA SER A 68 -9.60 -2.64 -0.15
C SER A 68 -8.42 -3.59 -0.32
N ALA A 69 -7.63 -3.43 -1.39
CA ALA A 69 -6.41 -4.21 -1.60
C ALA A 69 -5.38 -3.94 -0.50
N TRP A 70 -5.24 -2.68 -0.08
CA TRP A 70 -4.34 -2.30 0.99
C TRP A 70 -4.79 -2.81 2.36
N THR A 71 -6.09 -2.78 2.63
CA THR A 71 -6.69 -3.35 3.84
C THR A 71 -6.52 -4.86 3.89
N ALA A 72 -6.75 -5.57 2.78
CA ALA A 72 -6.57 -7.02 2.70
C ALA A 72 -5.10 -7.42 2.97
N ASP A 73 -4.14 -6.71 2.35
CA ASP A 73 -2.70 -6.90 2.59
C ASP A 73 -2.35 -6.76 4.08
N ALA A 74 -2.83 -5.68 4.70
CA ALA A 74 -2.61 -5.41 6.10
C ALA A 74 -3.29 -6.45 7.01
N PHE A 75 -4.51 -6.87 6.69
CA PHE A 75 -5.22 -7.90 7.43
C PHE A 75 -4.42 -9.20 7.47
N ASP A 76 -3.95 -9.69 6.32
CA ASP A 76 -3.22 -10.96 6.24
C ASP A 76 -1.89 -10.93 7.01
N PHE A 77 -1.16 -9.83 6.90
CA PHE A 77 0.11 -9.65 7.60
C PHE A 77 -0.08 -9.66 9.13
N HIS A 78 -1.05 -8.87 9.63
CA HIS A 78 -1.27 -8.79 11.08
C HIS A 78 -1.98 -10.02 11.64
N ALA A 79 -2.87 -10.66 10.88
CA ALA A 79 -3.54 -11.89 11.29
C ALA A 79 -2.50 -12.97 11.64
N LEU A 80 -1.42 -13.09 10.86
CA LEU A 80 -0.33 -14.00 11.18
C LEU A 80 0.45 -13.54 12.42
N SER A 81 0.79 -12.25 12.51
CA SER A 81 1.54 -11.70 13.66
C SER A 81 0.81 -11.99 14.99
N ILE A 82 -0.50 -11.76 15.05
CA ILE A 82 -1.34 -12.02 16.23
C ILE A 82 -1.42 -13.53 16.55
N GLN A 83 -1.40 -14.39 15.54
CA GLN A 83 -1.55 -15.85 15.70
C GLN A 83 -0.23 -16.60 15.95
N THR A 84 0.90 -15.90 16.09
CA THR A 84 2.25 -16.47 16.30
C THR A 84 2.28 -17.54 17.39
N VAL A 85 1.60 -17.33 18.52
CA VAL A 85 1.57 -18.30 19.64
C VAL A 85 0.79 -19.58 19.28
N LYS A 86 -0.30 -19.46 18.52
CA LYS A 86 -1.11 -20.60 18.06
C LYS A 86 -0.33 -21.41 17.02
N LEU A 87 0.36 -20.74 16.10
CA LEU A 87 1.21 -21.33 15.08
C LEU A 87 2.41 -22.09 15.67
N ALA A 88 3.07 -21.51 16.69
CA ALA A 88 4.17 -22.18 17.39
C ALA A 88 3.73 -23.51 18.01
N LYS A 89 2.55 -23.54 18.64
CA LYS A 89 1.95 -24.77 19.17
C LYS A 89 1.56 -25.76 18.07
N TYR A 90 0.98 -25.29 16.96
CA TYR A 90 0.54 -26.14 15.86
C TYR A 90 1.71 -26.89 15.19
N TYR A 91 2.81 -26.18 14.91
CA TYR A 91 3.99 -26.78 14.28
C TYR A 91 4.98 -27.39 15.28
N ASN A 92 4.64 -27.43 16.58
CA ASN A 92 5.53 -27.86 17.67
C ASN A 92 6.92 -27.22 17.59
N THR A 93 6.97 -25.91 17.33
CA THR A 93 8.20 -25.14 17.12
C THR A 93 8.31 -23.97 18.09
N SER A 94 9.47 -23.33 18.15
CA SER A 94 9.66 -22.17 19.02
C SER A 94 8.95 -20.92 18.48
N LYS A 95 8.64 -19.97 19.36
CA LYS A 95 8.12 -18.66 18.91
C LYS A 95 9.13 -17.94 18.02
N THR A 96 10.43 -18.15 18.28
CA THR A 96 11.54 -17.58 17.52
C THR A 96 11.49 -18.02 16.06
N ASP A 97 11.22 -19.29 15.80
CA ASP A 97 11.15 -19.83 14.43
C ASP A 97 9.98 -19.23 13.65
N ILE A 98 8.81 -19.08 14.27
CA ILE A 98 7.66 -18.40 13.65
C ILE A 98 7.98 -16.93 13.39
N THR A 99 8.66 -16.23 14.32
CA THR A 99 9.07 -14.85 14.08
C THR A 99 10.11 -14.72 12.97
N THR A 100 11.00 -15.70 12.80
CA THR A 100 11.91 -15.76 11.66
C THR A 100 11.16 -15.83 10.33
N ALA A 101 10.04 -16.56 10.27
CA ALA A 101 9.19 -16.57 9.08
C ALA A 101 8.59 -15.18 8.78
N ILE A 102 8.18 -14.43 9.80
CA ILE A 102 7.70 -13.05 9.66
C ILE A 102 8.83 -12.15 9.16
N THR A 103 10.01 -12.25 9.75
CA THR A 103 11.19 -11.46 9.36
C THR A 103 11.56 -11.72 7.91
N LEU A 104 11.58 -12.99 7.49
CA LEU A 104 11.89 -13.36 6.11
C LEU A 104 10.83 -12.84 5.12
N THR A 105 9.55 -12.88 5.53
CA THR A 105 8.44 -12.30 4.76
C THR A 105 8.64 -10.78 4.57
N LEU A 106 9.07 -10.06 5.61
CA LEU A 106 9.36 -8.62 5.54
C LEU A 106 10.59 -8.30 4.69
N LEU A 107 11.65 -9.11 4.76
CA LEU A 107 12.83 -8.95 3.92
C LEU A 107 12.48 -9.11 2.44
N LEU A 108 11.72 -10.16 2.11
CA LEU A 108 11.28 -10.40 0.74
C LEU A 108 10.21 -9.42 0.28
N ARG A 109 9.43 -8.83 1.19
CA ARG A 109 8.54 -7.69 0.88
C ARG A 109 9.31 -6.52 0.28
N SER A 110 10.47 -6.16 0.83
CA SER A 110 11.29 -5.07 0.29
C SER A 110 11.80 -5.39 -1.13
N VAL A 111 12.23 -6.65 -1.35
CA VAL A 111 12.66 -7.12 -2.68
C VAL A 111 11.50 -7.10 -3.68
N GLY A 112 10.34 -7.55 -3.23
CA GLY A 112 9.09 -7.54 -3.99
C GLY A 112 8.66 -6.13 -4.37
N ALA A 113 8.72 -5.19 -3.43
CA ALA A 113 8.36 -3.79 -3.68
C ALA A 113 9.23 -3.17 -4.78
N ALA A 114 10.53 -3.44 -4.80
CA ALA A 114 11.42 -2.98 -5.86
C ALA A 114 11.05 -3.59 -7.22
N PHE A 115 10.85 -4.91 -7.28
CA PHE A 115 10.54 -5.61 -8.53
C PHE A 115 9.16 -5.23 -9.10
N PHE A 116 8.13 -5.26 -8.27
CA PHE A 116 6.76 -4.96 -8.68
C PHE A 116 6.48 -3.47 -8.83
N GLY A 117 7.27 -2.59 -8.20
CA GLY A 117 7.27 -1.16 -8.49
C GLY A 117 7.73 -0.89 -9.93
N LEU A 118 8.88 -1.45 -10.31
CA LEU A 118 9.37 -1.36 -11.69
C LEU A 118 8.42 -2.02 -12.70
N ALA A 119 7.79 -3.14 -12.32
CA ALA A 119 6.78 -3.79 -13.16
C ALA A 119 5.53 -2.91 -13.33
N GLY A 120 5.10 -2.20 -12.28
CA GLY A 120 4.00 -1.23 -12.32
C GLY A 120 4.27 -0.06 -13.25
N ASP A 121 5.51 0.42 -13.28
CA ASP A 121 5.92 1.50 -14.18
C ASP A 121 5.99 1.03 -15.65
N LYS A 122 6.39 -0.22 -15.92
CA LYS A 122 6.58 -0.75 -17.29
C LYS A 122 5.32 -1.34 -17.92
N TYR A 123 4.53 -2.10 -17.16
CA TYR A 123 3.39 -2.89 -17.67
C TYR A 123 2.03 -2.28 -17.32
N GLY A 124 2.02 -1.07 -16.77
CA GLY A 124 0.83 -0.40 -16.27
C GLY A 124 0.48 -0.84 -14.85
N ARG A 125 -0.30 -0.04 -14.13
CA ARG A 125 -0.56 -0.23 -12.69
C ARG A 125 -1.66 -1.25 -12.39
N LYS A 126 -2.57 -1.48 -13.34
CA LYS A 126 -3.71 -2.40 -13.19
C LYS A 126 -3.28 -3.87 -13.13
N TRP A 127 -2.54 -4.33 -14.13
CA TRP A 127 -2.21 -5.75 -14.29
C TRP A 127 -1.33 -6.31 -13.17
N PRO A 128 -0.26 -5.62 -12.73
CA PRO A 128 0.55 -6.07 -11.59
C PRO A 128 -0.25 -6.17 -10.29
N MET A 129 -1.18 -5.23 -10.04
CA MET A 129 -2.05 -5.31 -8.86
C MET A 129 -2.96 -6.54 -8.91
N VAL A 130 -3.59 -6.81 -10.05
CA VAL A 130 -4.47 -7.98 -10.24
C VAL A 130 -3.69 -9.28 -10.08
N VAL A 131 -2.53 -9.40 -10.71
CA VAL A 131 -1.67 -10.59 -10.61
C VAL A 131 -1.24 -10.82 -9.16
N ASN A 132 -0.81 -9.77 -8.46
CA ASN A 132 -0.42 -9.88 -7.05
C ASN A 132 -1.58 -10.34 -6.18
N MET A 133 -2.79 -9.79 -6.34
CA MET A 133 -3.96 -10.21 -5.56
C MET A 133 -4.34 -11.68 -5.82
N ILE A 134 -4.28 -12.14 -7.08
CA ILE A 134 -4.55 -13.54 -7.43
C ILE A 134 -3.51 -14.46 -6.79
N VAL A 135 -2.22 -14.14 -6.96
CA VAL A 135 -1.13 -14.97 -6.42
C VAL A 135 -1.18 -15.01 -4.90
N LEU A 136 -1.42 -13.87 -4.23
CA LEU A 136 -1.57 -13.80 -2.78
C LEU A 136 -2.78 -14.62 -2.30
N GLY A 137 -3.91 -14.58 -3.02
CA GLY A 137 -5.06 -15.45 -2.73
C GLY A 137 -4.72 -16.94 -2.83
N VAL A 138 -3.98 -17.36 -3.86
CA VAL A 138 -3.53 -18.74 -4.03
C VAL A 138 -2.56 -19.15 -2.93
N LEU A 139 -1.58 -18.29 -2.59
CA LEU A 139 -0.61 -18.56 -1.53
C LEU A 139 -1.25 -18.60 -0.14
N GLN A 140 -2.30 -17.81 0.08
CA GLN A 140 -3.08 -17.85 1.31
C GLN A 140 -3.78 -19.20 1.45
N ILE A 141 -4.40 -19.71 0.37
CA ILE A 141 -5.00 -21.05 0.36
C ILE A 141 -3.91 -22.11 0.58
N ALA A 142 -2.76 -21.99 -0.10
CA ALA A 142 -1.64 -22.92 0.06
C ALA A 142 -1.16 -22.99 1.52
N THR A 143 -1.16 -21.86 2.23
CA THR A 143 -0.77 -21.78 3.65
C THR A 143 -1.65 -22.65 4.55
N ILE A 144 -2.94 -22.83 4.22
CA ILE A 144 -3.87 -23.69 4.98
C ILE A 144 -3.47 -25.16 4.88
N TYR A 145 -2.91 -25.56 3.74
CA TYR A 145 -2.53 -26.94 3.43
C TYR A 145 -1.11 -27.29 3.90
N CYS A 146 -0.29 -26.32 4.32
CA CYS A 146 1.03 -26.58 4.88
C CYS A 146 0.91 -27.48 6.13
N ARG A 147 1.65 -28.60 6.13
CA ARG A 147 1.68 -29.54 7.26
C ARG A 147 2.98 -29.43 8.04
N THR A 148 4.04 -28.93 7.40
CA THR A 148 5.35 -28.76 8.01
C THR A 148 5.72 -27.28 8.14
N PHE A 149 6.59 -26.96 9.11
CA PHE A 149 7.09 -25.60 9.29
C PHE A 149 7.89 -25.11 8.08
N ASN A 150 8.65 -25.99 7.41
CA ASN A 150 9.45 -25.62 6.24
C ASN A 150 8.58 -25.25 5.03
N GLU A 151 7.49 -25.99 4.78
CA GLU A 151 6.50 -25.62 3.74
C GLU A 151 5.85 -24.27 4.06
N PHE A 152 5.47 -24.06 5.32
CA PHE A 152 4.92 -22.79 5.79
C PHE A 152 5.89 -21.63 5.58
N LEU A 153 7.18 -21.82 5.94
CA LEU A 153 8.23 -20.83 5.75
C LEU A 153 8.42 -20.48 4.27
N ALA A 154 8.44 -21.47 3.38
CA ALA A 154 8.60 -21.27 1.94
C ALA A 154 7.40 -20.49 1.35
N VAL A 155 6.17 -20.90 1.68
CA VAL A 155 4.95 -20.22 1.20
C VAL A 155 4.90 -18.78 1.72
N ARG A 156 5.26 -18.53 2.98
CA ARG A 156 5.28 -17.18 3.57
C ARG A 156 6.38 -16.29 2.99
N SER A 157 7.54 -16.86 2.71
CA SER A 157 8.62 -16.17 2.01
C SER A 157 8.16 -15.69 0.63
N LEU A 158 7.53 -16.59 -0.13
CA LEU A 158 6.97 -16.25 -1.44
C LEU A 158 5.84 -15.23 -1.34
N PHE A 159 4.97 -15.38 -0.34
CA PHE A 159 3.91 -14.41 -0.04
C PHE A 159 4.50 -13.01 0.15
N GLY A 160 5.58 -12.88 0.94
CA GLY A 160 6.29 -11.62 1.15
C GLY A 160 6.71 -10.93 -0.15
N LEU A 161 7.24 -11.70 -1.10
CA LEU A 161 7.68 -11.18 -2.39
C LEU A 161 6.52 -10.53 -3.19
N PHE A 162 5.36 -11.18 -3.26
CA PHE A 162 4.20 -10.61 -3.98
C PHE A 162 3.50 -9.50 -3.21
N MET A 163 3.49 -9.60 -1.88
CA MET A 163 2.91 -8.62 -0.95
C MET A 163 3.56 -7.23 -1.11
N GLY A 164 4.88 -7.17 -1.36
CA GLY A 164 5.62 -5.92 -1.53
C GLY A 164 5.10 -5.01 -2.65
N GLY A 165 4.54 -5.60 -3.71
CA GLY A 165 4.02 -4.86 -4.85
C GLY A 165 2.61 -4.29 -4.69
N VAL A 166 1.89 -4.66 -3.62
CA VAL A 166 0.48 -4.27 -3.45
C VAL A 166 0.37 -2.80 -3.09
N TYR A 167 1.13 -2.34 -2.09
CA TYR A 167 1.07 -0.95 -1.61
C TYR A 167 1.32 0.07 -2.72
N GLY A 168 2.45 -0.09 -3.44
CA GLY A 168 2.85 0.84 -4.49
C GLY A 168 1.84 0.91 -5.63
N ASN A 169 1.33 -0.22 -6.09
CA ASN A 169 0.33 -0.25 -7.16
C ASN A 169 -1.05 0.24 -6.70
N ALA A 170 -1.44 -0.03 -5.45
CA ALA A 170 -2.71 0.42 -4.88
C ALA A 170 -2.76 1.95 -4.66
N ILE A 171 -1.71 2.53 -4.06
CA ILE A 171 -1.64 3.99 -3.86
C ILE A 171 -1.57 4.71 -5.20
N ALA A 172 -0.82 4.16 -6.14
CA ALA A 172 -0.70 4.67 -7.48
C ALA A 172 -2.06 4.69 -8.17
N MET A 173 -2.76 3.56 -8.25
CA MET A 173 -4.09 3.45 -8.89
C MET A 173 -5.14 4.37 -8.26
N ALA A 174 -5.14 4.51 -6.93
CA ALA A 174 -6.11 5.32 -6.21
C ALA A 174 -5.87 6.83 -6.39
N LEU A 175 -4.62 7.27 -6.50
CA LEU A 175 -4.26 8.70 -6.55
C LEU A 175 -4.06 9.23 -7.97
N GLU A 176 -3.86 8.36 -8.96
CA GLU A 176 -3.62 8.73 -10.35
C GLU A 176 -4.77 9.56 -10.93
N ASN A 177 -6.00 9.11 -10.68
CA ASN A 177 -7.21 9.76 -11.17
C ASN A 177 -7.76 10.82 -10.19
N SER A 178 -7.19 10.93 -8.98
CA SER A 178 -7.67 11.87 -7.97
C SER A 178 -7.31 13.32 -8.33
N PRO A 179 -8.22 14.30 -8.12
CA PRO A 179 -7.93 15.73 -8.30
C PRO A 179 -6.71 16.17 -7.49
N VAL A 180 -5.90 17.07 -8.05
CA VAL A 180 -4.63 17.53 -7.43
C VAL A 180 -4.86 18.07 -6.01
N ASP A 181 -5.93 18.84 -5.81
CA ASP A 181 -6.31 19.43 -4.52
C ASP A 181 -6.73 18.38 -3.47
N ALA A 182 -7.38 17.29 -3.92
CA ALA A 182 -7.88 16.24 -3.03
C ALA A 182 -6.85 15.12 -2.79
N ARG A 183 -5.82 15.01 -3.65
CA ARG A 183 -4.85 13.91 -3.64
C ARG A 183 -4.16 13.73 -2.29
N GLY A 184 -3.80 14.81 -1.61
CA GLY A 184 -3.18 14.76 -0.28
C GLY A 184 -4.09 14.20 0.81
N LEU A 185 -5.38 14.58 0.80
CA LEU A 185 -6.37 14.03 1.73
C LEU A 185 -6.64 12.55 1.42
N MET A 186 -6.87 12.23 0.14
CA MET A 186 -7.13 10.86 -0.30
C MET A 186 -5.96 9.93 0.02
N SER A 187 -4.70 10.38 -0.15
CA SER A 187 -3.53 9.57 0.23
C SER A 187 -3.47 9.26 1.71
N GLY A 188 -3.85 10.23 2.56
CA GLY A 188 -3.95 10.03 4.01
C GLY A 188 -5.02 9.01 4.38
N ILE A 189 -6.21 9.11 3.76
CA ILE A 189 -7.29 8.14 3.98
C ILE A 189 -6.86 6.74 3.50
N LEU A 190 -6.19 6.65 2.35
CA LEU A 190 -5.69 5.38 1.84
C LEU A 190 -4.69 4.73 2.80
N GLN A 191 -3.78 5.50 3.38
CA GLN A 191 -2.82 5.00 4.37
C GLN A 191 -3.53 4.35 5.57
N GLN A 192 -4.68 4.90 6.00
CA GLN A 192 -5.48 4.34 7.09
C GLN A 192 -6.07 2.97 6.78
N GLY A 193 -6.10 2.54 5.51
CA GLY A 193 -6.43 1.16 5.14
C GLY A 193 -5.56 0.12 5.86
N TYR A 194 -4.30 0.46 6.17
CA TYR A 194 -3.40 -0.41 6.94
C TYR A 194 -3.87 -0.61 8.38
N SER A 195 -4.15 0.51 9.06
CA SER A 195 -4.67 0.53 10.44
C SER A 195 -6.03 -0.15 10.53
N PHE A 196 -6.89 0.07 9.53
CA PHE A 196 -8.19 -0.58 9.44
C PHE A 196 -8.06 -2.10 9.30
N GLY A 197 -7.16 -2.58 8.44
CA GLY A 197 -6.87 -4.01 8.31
C GLY A 197 -6.35 -4.63 9.60
N TYR A 198 -5.53 -3.92 10.37
CA TYR A 198 -5.07 -4.37 11.69
C TYR A 198 -6.22 -4.56 12.69
N VAL A 199 -7.14 -3.58 12.76
CA VAL A 199 -8.33 -3.68 13.62
C VAL A 199 -9.21 -4.85 13.19
N CYS A 200 -9.44 -5.02 11.89
CA CYS A 200 -10.17 -6.17 11.36
C CYS A 200 -9.52 -7.51 11.76
N ALA A 201 -8.19 -7.61 11.69
CA ALA A 201 -7.46 -8.81 12.10
C ALA A 201 -7.58 -9.08 13.61
N ALA A 202 -7.51 -8.04 14.45
CA ALA A 202 -7.70 -8.14 15.89
C ALA A 202 -9.14 -8.59 16.24
N CYS A 203 -10.15 -7.97 15.63
CA CYS A 203 -11.55 -8.36 15.80
C CYS A 203 -11.82 -9.79 15.33
N ALA A 204 -11.24 -10.21 14.20
CA ALA A 204 -11.34 -11.58 13.71
C ALA A 204 -10.72 -12.58 14.70
N ASN A 205 -9.54 -12.28 15.25
CA ASN A 205 -8.90 -13.15 16.24
C ASN A 205 -9.68 -13.24 17.58
N LEU A 206 -10.41 -12.18 17.96
CA LEU A 206 -11.30 -12.21 19.12
C LEU A 206 -12.58 -13.03 18.87
N GLY A 207 -13.17 -12.91 17.67
CA GLY A 207 -14.38 -13.66 17.30
C GLY A 207 -14.13 -15.14 17.03
N VAL A 208 -12.92 -15.50 16.60
CA VAL A 208 -12.51 -16.89 16.33
C VAL A 208 -11.84 -17.44 17.60
N GLY A 209 -12.65 -18.02 18.48
CA GLY A 209 -12.28 -18.46 19.84
C GLY A 209 -10.96 -19.24 19.97
N GLY A 210 -10.45 -19.35 21.21
CA GLY A 210 -9.07 -19.72 21.58
C GLY A 210 -8.53 -21.12 21.20
N GLY A 211 -9.23 -21.91 20.38
CA GLY A 211 -8.78 -23.23 19.96
C GLY A 211 -7.56 -23.21 19.02
N VAL A 212 -6.79 -24.30 18.98
CA VAL A 212 -5.62 -24.44 18.10
C VAL A 212 -6.04 -24.65 16.64
N GLU A 213 -7.18 -25.30 16.41
CA GLU A 213 -7.79 -25.48 15.07
C GLU A 213 -8.39 -24.19 14.49
N SER A 214 -8.60 -23.17 15.33
CA SER A 214 -9.12 -21.87 14.96
C SER A 214 -8.19 -21.11 14.01
N CYS A 215 -6.88 -21.39 14.04
CA CYS A 215 -5.89 -20.78 13.14
C CYS A 215 -6.14 -21.15 11.67
N ARG A 216 -6.57 -22.39 11.42
CA ARG A 216 -6.99 -22.87 10.10
C ARG A 216 -8.32 -22.24 9.67
N ARG A 217 -9.22 -21.96 10.63
CA ARG A 217 -10.51 -21.28 10.40
C ARG A 217 -10.39 -19.77 10.18
N CYS A 218 -9.47 -19.06 10.84
CA CYS A 218 -9.15 -17.66 10.51
C CYS A 218 -8.61 -17.54 9.09
N SER A 219 -7.82 -18.53 8.65
CA SER A 219 -7.28 -18.57 7.28
C SER A 219 -8.31 -19.06 6.25
N GLY A 220 -9.31 -19.86 6.65
CA GLY A 220 -10.25 -20.56 5.76
C GLY A 220 -11.73 -20.19 5.87
N SER A 221 -12.15 -19.31 6.80
CA SER A 221 -13.57 -18.96 6.99
C SER A 221 -13.79 -17.47 7.24
N ARG A 222 -13.62 -16.66 6.19
CA ARG A 222 -14.49 -15.51 5.91
C ARG A 222 -14.40 -15.16 4.43
N PRO A 223 -15.49 -14.73 3.79
CA PRO A 223 -15.54 -14.35 2.38
C PRO A 223 -14.89 -12.97 2.14
N GLU A 224 -13.72 -12.74 2.70
CA GLU A 224 -12.84 -11.60 2.40
C GLU A 224 -11.59 -12.16 1.73
N SER A 225 -11.79 -13.01 0.71
CA SER A 225 -10.68 -13.46 -0.11
C SER A 225 -10.09 -12.26 -0.84
N PRO A 226 -8.75 -12.14 -0.98
CA PRO A 226 -8.11 -11.28 -1.99
C PRO A 226 -8.66 -11.49 -3.41
N SER A 227 -9.37 -12.61 -3.64
CA SER A 227 -10.09 -12.92 -4.87
C SER A 227 -11.32 -12.04 -5.14
N SER A 228 -11.94 -11.41 -4.13
CA SER A 228 -13.09 -10.51 -4.35
C SER A 228 -12.64 -9.13 -4.83
N SER A 229 -11.53 -8.60 -4.29
CA SER A 229 -10.88 -7.38 -4.81
C SER A 229 -10.23 -7.61 -6.17
N ALA A 230 -9.63 -8.79 -6.41
CA ALA A 230 -9.10 -9.18 -7.73
C ALA A 230 -10.21 -9.30 -8.80
N SER A 231 -11.35 -9.90 -8.45
CA SER A 231 -12.50 -10.02 -9.36
C SER A 231 -13.05 -8.65 -9.73
N CYS A 232 -13.18 -7.74 -8.76
CA CYS A 232 -13.55 -6.35 -9.03
C CYS A 232 -12.50 -5.66 -9.93
N ALA A 233 -11.21 -5.81 -9.65
CA ALA A 233 -10.15 -5.17 -10.43
C ALA A 233 -10.07 -5.67 -11.89
N CYS A 234 -10.45 -6.92 -12.18
CA CYS A 234 -10.51 -7.45 -13.55
C CYS A 234 -11.51 -6.69 -14.45
N PHE A 235 -12.62 -6.20 -13.89
CA PHE A 235 -13.71 -5.55 -14.65
C PHE A 235 -13.48 -4.07 -14.98
N PHE A 236 -12.41 -3.43 -14.49
CA PHE A 236 -12.25 -1.97 -14.63
C PHE A 236 -11.22 -1.52 -15.68
N PRO A 237 -11.49 -0.44 -16.43
CA PRO A 237 -10.56 0.08 -17.42
C PRO A 237 -9.25 0.60 -16.76
N GLU A 238 -8.18 0.60 -17.54
CA GLU A 238 -6.83 1.01 -17.15
C GLU A 238 -6.76 2.51 -16.79
N SER A 239 -5.76 2.94 -16.01
CA SER A 239 -5.64 4.33 -15.56
C SER A 239 -5.39 5.29 -16.73
N GLN A 240 -6.03 6.47 -16.69
CA GLN A 240 -5.98 7.40 -17.82
C GLN A 240 -4.57 7.96 -18.09
N GLN A 241 -3.77 8.20 -17.05
CA GLN A 241 -2.38 8.64 -17.21
C GLN A 241 -1.51 7.61 -17.95
N PHE A 242 -1.76 6.31 -17.78
CA PHE A 242 -1.03 5.27 -18.53
C PHE A 242 -1.49 5.18 -19.99
N ILE A 243 -2.78 5.40 -20.27
CA ILE A 243 -3.32 5.47 -21.63
C ILE A 243 -2.76 6.69 -22.38
N GLU A 244 -2.60 7.81 -21.68
CA GLU A 244 -2.01 9.05 -22.22
C GLU A 244 -0.50 8.93 -22.43
N ALA A 245 0.23 8.25 -21.54
CA ALA A 245 1.67 8.01 -21.68
C ALA A 245 2.03 7.04 -22.83
N ARG A 246 1.05 6.31 -23.36
CA ARG A 246 1.22 5.36 -24.48
C ARG A 246 0.87 5.96 -25.85
N LYS A 247 0.31 7.18 -25.90
CA LYS A 247 0.10 7.96 -27.13
C LYS A 247 1.36 8.73 -27.49
#